data_AF-A0A4R1F6X3-F1
#
_entry.id   AF-A0A4R1F6X3-F1
#
_cell.length_a   1.000
_cell.length_b   1.000
_cell.length_c   1.000
_cell.angle_alpha   90.00
_cell.angle_beta   90.00
_cell.angle_gamma   90.00
#
_symmetry.space_group_name_H-M   'P 1'
#
loop_
_entity.id
_entity.type
_entity.pdbx_description
1 polymer ?
#
loop_
_entity_poly.entity_id
_entity_poly.type
_entity_poly.pdbx_seq_one_letter_code
_entity_poly.pdbx_strand_id
1 'polypeptide(L)'
;MNKWFKSLSTTLLAVILLFGVTACDDTTVRSPSYGSSYYQPYDYYYYPQSRIYLNISTGYYFYPYKNRWRKVRSLPRSYHLDRRDRVKIRIKSKDRPYARHSEHRKKYVPRRYNRDQRYYRDKNKYKNRTKVKVKSTYDYYYYPGSRVYYNAKSGYYYYPGRKSWKRTKRVPKNYRLNHKERVKVKVKSRDKPYLNHSVHRARYVPRNNYNKNKVIKRSVFNRKVKDYEKGGM
;
A
#
# COMPACT_ATOMS: atom_id res chain seq x y z
N MET A 1 65.46 -22.52 85.36
CA MET A 1 65.37 -21.08 85.73
C MET A 1 65.66 -20.26 84.50
N ASN A 2 64.92 -19.16 84.34
CA ASN A 2 64.59 -18.50 83.08
C ASN A 2 65.62 -17.45 82.64
N LYS A 3 65.92 -17.39 81.32
CA LYS A 3 66.23 -16.19 80.52
C LYS A 3 65.91 -16.54 79.05
N TRP A 4 64.68 -16.47 78.53
CA TRP A 4 63.84 -15.31 78.22
C TRP A 4 64.52 -14.17 77.45
N PHE A 5 64.18 -14.12 76.15
CA PHE A 5 64.00 -12.95 75.28
C PHE A 5 65.20 -12.02 75.02
N LYS A 6 65.75 -12.13 73.80
CA LYS A 6 65.98 -11.03 72.84
C LYS A 6 66.84 -11.52 71.68
N SER A 7 66.23 -11.81 70.53
CA SER A 7 66.72 -11.40 69.18
C SER A 7 65.84 -12.04 68.10
N LEU A 8 64.60 -11.58 68.02
CA LEU A 8 63.69 -11.79 66.89
C LEU A 8 63.20 -10.40 66.51
N SER A 9 63.98 -9.61 65.74
CA SER A 9 63.46 -8.30 65.30
C SER A 9 64.19 -7.54 64.18
N THR A 10 65.23 -8.05 63.50
CA THR A 10 65.98 -7.17 62.57
C THR A 10 66.46 -7.81 61.28
N THR A 11 65.83 -8.88 60.79
CA THR A 11 66.13 -9.42 59.44
C THR A 11 64.87 -9.74 58.62
N LEU A 12 63.79 -8.96 58.80
CA LEU A 12 62.58 -9.03 57.98
C LEU A 12 62.15 -7.66 57.42
N LEU A 13 63.07 -6.70 57.39
CA LEU A 13 62.83 -5.32 56.96
C LEU A 13 63.87 -4.81 55.94
N ALA A 14 64.54 -5.72 55.22
CA ALA A 14 65.55 -5.39 54.20
C ALA A 14 65.34 -6.12 52.85
N VAL A 15 64.14 -6.64 52.58
CA VAL A 15 63.77 -7.26 51.28
C VAL A 15 62.67 -6.46 50.55
N ILE A 16 62.15 -5.38 51.15
CA ILE A 16 61.07 -4.54 50.57
C ILE A 16 61.60 -3.27 49.85
N LEU A 17 62.93 -3.06 49.78
CA LEU A 17 63.54 -1.88 49.15
C LEU A 17 64.42 -2.20 47.93
N LEU A 18 63.97 -3.13 47.07
CA LEU A 18 64.53 -3.34 45.71
C LEU A 18 63.46 -3.31 44.60
N PHE A 19 62.31 -2.72 44.88
CA PHE A 19 61.33 -2.34 43.85
C PHE A 19 61.22 -0.82 43.77
N GLY A 20 62.26 -0.20 43.22
CA GLY A 20 62.34 1.23 42.96
C GLY A 20 62.65 1.53 41.50
N VAL A 21 61.60 1.57 40.68
CA VAL A 21 61.33 2.50 39.54
C VAL A 21 62.50 2.83 38.59
N THR A 22 62.48 2.45 37.31
CA THR A 22 61.97 3.22 36.13
C THR A 22 62.54 2.52 34.87
N ALA A 23 61.94 2.44 33.68
CA ALA A 23 60.84 3.15 33.06
C ALA A 23 60.06 2.16 32.14
N CYS A 24 58.75 2.04 32.34
CA CYS A 24 57.88 1.49 31.29
C CYS A 24 57.66 2.60 30.27
N ASP A 25 58.08 2.34 29.04
CA ASP A 25 57.81 3.16 27.88
C ASP A 25 56.34 2.98 27.48
N ASP A 26 55.44 3.65 28.20
CA ASP A 26 54.03 3.70 27.85
C ASP A 26 53.84 4.79 26.80
N THR A 27 54.11 4.46 25.53
CA THR A 27 53.43 5.11 24.41
C THR A 27 51.95 4.75 24.48
N THR A 28 51.24 5.33 25.46
CA THR A 28 49.79 5.39 25.42
C THR A 28 49.44 6.36 24.32
N VAL A 29 49.16 5.80 23.14
CA VAL A 29 48.38 6.50 22.13
C VAL A 29 47.08 6.90 22.82
N ARG A 30 47.03 8.16 23.25
CA ARG A 30 45.84 8.80 23.78
C ARG A 30 44.82 8.80 22.65
N SER A 31 44.02 7.75 22.60
CA SER A 31 42.85 7.68 21.72
C SER A 31 42.03 8.94 21.99
N PRO A 32 41.63 9.70 20.96
CA PRO A 32 40.93 10.96 21.16
C PRO A 32 39.61 10.66 21.87
N SER A 33 39.51 11.12 23.11
CA SER A 33 38.28 11.14 23.89
C SER A 33 37.31 12.14 23.27
N TYR A 34 36.62 11.73 22.20
CA TYR A 34 35.41 12.40 21.77
C TYR A 34 34.26 11.95 22.68
N GLY A 35 33.96 12.75 23.70
CA GLY A 35 32.97 12.36 24.70
C GLY A 35 32.37 13.53 25.47
N SER A 36 31.95 14.58 24.77
CA SER A 36 30.98 15.53 25.32
C SER A 36 29.79 14.72 25.86
N SER A 37 29.53 14.83 27.16
CA SER A 37 28.41 14.19 27.86
C SER A 37 27.09 14.83 27.41
N TYR A 38 26.69 14.54 26.17
CA TYR A 38 25.32 14.70 25.73
C TYR A 38 24.51 13.63 26.44
N TYR A 39 23.70 14.04 27.42
CA TYR A 39 22.69 13.19 28.03
C TYR A 39 21.79 12.59 26.93
N GLN A 40 22.12 11.40 26.45
CA GLN A 40 21.29 10.69 25.49
C GLN A 40 20.22 9.95 26.28
N PRO A 41 18.92 10.24 26.09
CA PRO A 41 17.84 9.61 26.86
C PRO A 41 17.61 8.13 26.47
N TYR A 42 18.53 7.52 25.73
CA TYR A 42 18.42 6.19 25.14
C TYR A 42 19.65 5.36 25.49
N ASP A 43 19.41 4.11 25.91
CA ASP A 43 20.47 3.20 26.35
C ASP A 43 20.95 2.28 25.21
N TYR A 44 20.13 2.08 24.18
CA TYR A 44 20.39 1.11 23.12
C TYR A 44 20.08 1.61 21.71
N TYR A 45 20.86 1.08 20.78
CA TYR A 45 20.52 0.97 19.38
C TYR A 45 19.95 -0.42 19.07
N TYR A 46 18.73 -0.49 18.57
CA TYR A 46 18.12 -1.71 18.07
C TYR A 46 18.16 -1.76 16.55
N TYR A 47 18.57 -2.89 15.99
CA TYR A 47 18.63 -3.15 14.55
C TYR A 47 17.56 -4.21 14.21
N PRO A 48 16.37 -3.80 13.74
CA PRO A 48 15.26 -4.69 13.48
C PRO A 48 15.57 -5.81 12.49
N GLN A 49 16.35 -5.53 11.44
CA GLN A 49 16.64 -6.50 10.39
C GLN A 49 17.49 -7.66 10.92
N SER A 50 18.51 -7.35 11.72
CA SER A 50 19.42 -8.35 12.31
C SER A 50 19.00 -8.81 13.71
N ARG A 51 17.99 -8.16 14.31
CA ARG A 51 17.50 -8.42 15.68
C ARG A 51 18.56 -8.20 16.76
N ILE A 52 19.44 -7.22 16.53
CA ILE A 52 20.59 -6.94 17.40
C ILE A 52 20.32 -5.70 18.25
N TYR A 53 20.73 -5.75 19.52
CA TYR A 53 20.81 -4.59 20.39
C TYR A 53 22.27 -4.22 20.59
N LEU A 54 22.61 -2.94 20.48
CA LEU A 54 23.91 -2.39 20.83
C LEU A 54 23.70 -1.43 22.00
N ASN A 55 24.31 -1.74 23.14
CA ASN A 55 24.32 -0.83 24.30
C ASN A 55 25.28 0.33 24.01
N ILE A 56 24.77 1.55 24.05
CA ILE A 56 25.50 2.75 23.62
C ILE A 56 26.66 3.06 24.58
N SER A 57 26.43 2.89 25.88
CA SER A 57 27.42 3.24 26.91
C SER A 57 28.56 2.23 27.00
N THR A 58 28.28 0.95 26.76
CA THR A 58 29.25 -0.13 27.00
C THR A 58 29.81 -0.76 25.73
N GLY A 59 29.22 -0.47 24.57
CA GLY A 59 29.61 -1.05 23.28
C GLY A 59 29.24 -2.54 23.12
N TYR A 60 28.56 -3.16 24.08
CA TYR A 60 28.18 -4.57 23.97
C TYR A 60 27.01 -4.78 23.00
N TYR A 61 27.15 -5.81 22.17
CA TYR A 61 26.10 -6.32 21.31
C TYR A 61 25.38 -7.48 21.97
N PHE A 62 24.06 -7.48 21.84
CA PHE A 62 23.17 -8.57 22.23
C PHE A 62 22.46 -9.11 21.00
N TYR A 63 22.65 -10.37 20.69
CA TYR A 63 22.10 -11.00 19.49
C TYR A 63 21.59 -12.42 19.74
N PRO A 64 20.60 -12.88 18.97
CA PRO A 64 20.09 -14.24 19.09
C PRO A 64 21.01 -15.24 18.36
N TYR A 65 21.35 -16.33 19.02
CA TYR A 65 22.11 -17.46 18.47
C TYR A 65 21.62 -18.77 19.08
N LYS A 66 21.21 -19.74 18.24
CA LYS A 66 20.72 -21.07 18.66
C LYS A 66 19.76 -21.00 19.87
N ASN A 67 18.68 -20.23 19.73
CA ASN A 67 17.64 -20.00 20.76
C ASN A 67 18.09 -19.31 22.06
N ARG A 68 19.33 -18.81 22.14
CA ARG A 68 19.83 -18.05 23.29
C ARG A 68 20.29 -16.66 22.87
N TRP A 69 20.34 -15.73 23.82
CA TRP A 69 20.92 -14.41 23.61
C TRP A 69 22.38 -14.41 24.03
N ARG A 70 23.25 -13.87 23.19
CA ARG A 70 24.68 -13.72 23.47
C ARG A 70 25.04 -12.25 23.64
N LYS A 71 25.90 -11.95 24.62
CA LYS A 71 26.51 -10.64 24.88
C LYS A 71 27.97 -10.70 24.44
N VAL A 72 28.38 -9.82 23.52
CA VAL A 72 29.76 -9.79 22.97
C VAL A 72 30.22 -8.35 22.73
N ARG A 73 31.54 -8.09 22.76
CA ARG A 73 32.10 -6.78 22.35
C ARG A 73 32.20 -6.63 20.83
N SER A 74 32.44 -7.72 20.12
CA SER A 74 32.57 -7.73 18.66
C SER A 74 31.59 -8.74 18.07
N LEU A 75 30.81 -8.30 17.08
CA LEU A 75 29.89 -9.18 16.37
C LEU A 75 30.67 -10.14 15.47
N PRO A 76 30.21 -11.40 15.32
CA PRO A 76 30.68 -12.28 14.27
C PRO A 76 30.56 -11.63 12.89
N ARG A 77 31.51 -11.93 11.99
CA ARG A 77 31.60 -11.33 10.64
C ARG A 77 30.34 -11.54 9.78
N SER A 78 29.53 -12.54 10.10
CA SER A 78 28.25 -12.83 9.43
C SER A 78 27.16 -11.77 9.69
N TYR A 79 27.30 -10.93 10.72
CA TYR A 79 26.33 -9.88 11.02
C TYR A 79 26.73 -8.57 10.37
N HIS A 80 25.91 -8.11 9.43
CA HIS A 80 26.04 -6.79 8.82
C HIS A 80 25.01 -5.83 9.41
N LEU A 81 25.48 -4.79 10.09
CA LEU A 81 24.65 -3.74 10.68
C LEU A 81 24.59 -2.52 9.75
N ASP A 82 23.40 -2.22 9.23
CA ASP A 82 23.17 -0.97 8.49
C ASP A 82 22.80 0.15 9.46
N ARG A 83 23.54 1.27 9.44
CA ARG A 83 23.25 2.45 10.26
C ARG A 83 21.85 3.01 9.98
N ARG A 84 21.31 2.80 8.78
CA ARG A 84 19.97 3.25 8.35
C ARG A 84 18.83 2.39 8.90
N ASP A 85 19.12 1.19 9.40
CA ASP A 85 18.15 0.28 10.04
C ASP A 85 18.06 0.52 11.56
N ARG A 86 18.98 1.31 12.11
CA ARG A 86 19.12 1.50 13.55
C ARG A 86 18.02 2.38 14.15
N VAL A 87 17.45 1.93 15.26
CA VAL A 87 16.45 2.65 16.06
C VAL A 87 17.00 2.89 17.46
N LYS A 88 16.88 4.13 17.97
CA LYS A 88 17.21 4.45 19.38
C LYS A 88 16.06 3.99 20.28
N ILE A 89 16.38 3.20 21.30
CA ILE A 89 15.39 2.73 22.28
C ILE A 89 15.92 2.86 23.70
N ARG A 90 15.01 3.16 24.62
CA ARG A 90 15.26 3.22 26.05
C ARG A 90 14.77 1.92 26.68
N ILE A 91 15.62 1.24 27.44
CA ILE A 91 15.25 -0.02 28.08
C ILE A 91 15.69 0.04 29.54
N LYS A 92 14.74 -0.18 30.46
CA LYS A 92 15.01 -0.13 31.91
C LYS A 92 16.08 -1.13 32.37
N SER A 93 16.18 -2.28 31.71
CA SER A 93 17.17 -3.33 32.03
C SER A 93 18.49 -3.14 31.27
N LYS A 94 19.61 -3.12 32.00
CA LYS A 94 20.97 -2.98 31.45
C LYS A 94 21.57 -4.28 30.91
N ASP A 95 21.11 -5.43 31.37
CA ASP A 95 21.70 -6.73 30.99
C ASP A 95 20.81 -7.58 30.08
N ARG A 96 19.52 -7.25 29.98
CA ARG A 96 18.55 -8.04 29.22
C ARG A 96 17.71 -7.15 28.30
N PRO A 97 18.33 -6.47 27.31
CA PRO A 97 17.59 -5.62 26.36
C PRO A 97 16.55 -6.38 25.53
N TYR A 98 16.71 -7.69 25.44
CA TYR A 98 15.82 -8.60 24.74
C TYR A 98 14.62 -9.10 25.56
N ALA A 99 14.44 -8.66 26.81
CA ALA A 99 13.31 -9.10 27.65
C ALA A 99 11.94 -8.85 27.00
N ARG A 100 11.81 -7.77 26.21
CA ARG A 100 10.62 -7.42 25.42
C ARG A 100 10.87 -7.53 23.92
N HIS A 101 11.72 -8.47 23.50
CA HIS A 101 12.12 -8.60 22.09
C HIS A 101 10.94 -8.79 21.13
N SER A 102 9.93 -9.56 21.54
CA SER A 102 8.71 -9.77 20.74
C SER A 102 7.98 -8.45 20.46
N GLU A 103 7.87 -7.57 21.45
CA GLU A 103 7.26 -6.25 21.30
C GLU A 103 8.12 -5.33 20.43
N HIS A 104 9.43 -5.31 20.65
CA HIS A 104 10.36 -4.54 19.83
C HIS A 104 10.28 -4.95 18.35
N ARG A 105 10.14 -6.26 18.06
CA ARG A 105 9.94 -6.76 16.69
C ARG A 105 8.62 -6.32 16.06
N LYS A 106 7.54 -6.28 16.85
CA LYS A 106 6.23 -5.82 16.37
C LYS A 106 6.24 -4.31 16.10
N LYS A 107 6.84 -3.54 17.00
CA LYS A 107 6.88 -2.08 16.92
C LYS A 107 7.83 -1.57 15.84
N TYR A 108 9.01 -2.17 15.73
CA TYR A 108 10.05 -1.75 14.80
C TYR A 108 10.19 -2.80 13.70
N VAL A 109 9.38 -2.64 12.65
CA VAL A 109 9.40 -3.52 11.49
C VAL A 109 10.57 -3.15 10.58
N PRO A 110 11.36 -4.13 10.08
CA PRO A 110 12.49 -3.84 9.20
C PRO A 110 12.09 -3.00 7.98
N ARG A 111 12.91 -2.01 7.64
CA ARG A 111 12.59 -1.03 6.59
C ARG A 111 12.36 -1.67 5.21
N ARG A 112 13.08 -2.76 4.90
CA ARG A 112 12.90 -3.54 3.66
C ARG A 112 11.52 -4.20 3.60
N TYR A 113 11.06 -4.79 4.70
CA TYR A 113 9.74 -5.43 4.78
C TYR A 113 8.60 -4.45 4.49
N ASN A 114 8.69 -3.21 4.98
CA ASN A 114 7.67 -2.19 4.74
C ASN A 114 7.60 -1.74 3.27
N ARG A 115 8.75 -1.74 2.55
CA ARG A 115 8.79 -1.40 1.12
C ARG A 115 8.08 -2.46 0.29
N ASP A 116 8.36 -3.73 0.57
CA ASP A 116 7.78 -4.85 -0.18
C ASP A 116 6.28 -4.95 0.07
N GLN A 117 5.83 -4.81 1.32
CA GLN A 117 4.41 -4.77 1.67
C GLN A 117 3.67 -3.63 0.96
N ARG A 118 4.25 -2.42 0.90
CA ARG A 118 3.68 -1.30 0.15
C ARG A 118 3.58 -1.62 -1.34
N TYR A 119 4.64 -2.17 -1.94
CA TYR A 119 4.66 -2.57 -3.34
C TYR A 119 3.56 -3.60 -3.67
N TYR A 120 3.44 -4.67 -2.87
CA TYR A 120 2.40 -5.68 -3.07
C TYR A 120 0.99 -5.13 -2.86
N ARG A 121 0.78 -4.25 -1.88
CA ARG A 121 -0.51 -3.58 -1.63
C ARG A 121 -0.94 -2.72 -2.82
N ASP A 122 -0.02 -1.94 -3.37
CA ASP A 122 -0.30 -1.04 -4.49
C ASP A 122 -0.57 -1.84 -5.79
N LYS A 123 0.20 -2.92 -6.01
CA LYS A 123 -0.03 -3.85 -7.13
C LYS A 123 -1.40 -4.53 -7.04
N ASN A 124 -1.83 -4.96 -5.86
CA ASN A 124 -3.15 -5.54 -5.64
C ASN A 124 -4.27 -4.52 -5.80
N LYS A 125 -4.07 -3.27 -5.36
CA LYS A 125 -5.02 -2.17 -5.60
C LYS A 125 -5.21 -1.92 -7.10
N TYR A 126 -4.13 -1.93 -7.89
CA TYR A 126 -4.21 -1.77 -9.35
C TYR A 126 -4.91 -2.96 -10.04
N LYS A 127 -4.60 -4.21 -9.63
CA LYS A 127 -5.29 -5.42 -10.11
C LYS A 127 -6.78 -5.44 -9.76
N ASN A 128 -7.16 -4.96 -8.58
CA ASN A 128 -8.56 -4.90 -8.17
C ASN A 128 -9.32 -3.79 -8.89
N ARG A 129 -8.67 -2.64 -9.16
CA ARG A 129 -9.25 -1.55 -9.96
C ARG A 129 -9.51 -1.95 -11.41
N THR A 130 -8.67 -2.82 -11.98
CA THR A 130 -8.87 -3.39 -13.33
C THR A 130 -9.87 -4.56 -13.34
N LYS A 131 -10.15 -5.20 -12.20
CA LYS A 131 -11.17 -6.25 -12.07
C LYS A 131 -12.58 -5.77 -11.76
N VAL A 132 -12.80 -4.48 -11.47
CA VAL A 132 -14.15 -3.92 -11.52
C VAL A 132 -14.56 -3.81 -13.00
N LYS A 133 -14.98 -4.94 -13.59
CA LYS A 133 -15.85 -4.94 -14.77
C LYS A 133 -17.15 -4.27 -14.32
N VAL A 134 -17.19 -2.94 -14.31
CA VAL A 134 -18.45 -2.23 -14.43
C VAL A 134 -19.01 -2.74 -15.74
N LYS A 135 -20.03 -3.60 -15.67
CA LYS A 135 -20.77 -4.08 -16.84
C LYS A 135 -21.37 -2.81 -17.44
N SER A 136 -20.66 -2.16 -18.36
CA SER A 136 -21.06 -0.86 -18.87
C SER A 136 -22.38 -1.04 -19.59
N THR A 137 -23.46 -0.67 -18.91
CA THR A 137 -24.77 -0.61 -19.53
C THR A 137 -24.92 0.75 -20.17
N TYR A 138 -25.42 0.75 -21.40
CA TYR A 138 -25.70 1.95 -22.16
C TYR A 138 -27.21 2.14 -22.19
N ASP A 139 -27.65 3.37 -21.95
CA ASP A 139 -29.07 3.72 -22.00
C ASP A 139 -29.49 4.02 -23.44
N TYR A 140 -30.59 3.41 -23.87
CA TYR A 140 -31.22 3.64 -25.17
C TYR A 140 -32.70 3.92 -24.99
N TYR A 141 -33.26 4.67 -25.93
CA TYR A 141 -34.70 4.73 -26.14
C TYR A 141 -35.10 3.68 -27.17
N TYR A 142 -35.88 2.69 -26.77
CA TYR A 142 -36.49 1.71 -27.66
C TYR A 142 -37.89 2.16 -28.06
N TYR A 143 -38.22 2.07 -29.34
CA TYR A 143 -39.52 2.39 -29.91
C TYR A 143 -40.19 1.10 -30.38
N PRO A 144 -41.05 0.46 -29.56
CA PRO A 144 -41.62 -0.86 -29.85
C PRO A 144 -42.33 -0.96 -31.20
N GLY A 145 -43.19 0.01 -31.52
CA GLY A 145 -43.99 0.01 -32.75
C GLY A 145 -43.16 0.05 -34.02
N SER A 146 -41.96 0.65 -33.97
CA SER A 146 -41.05 0.77 -35.12
C SER A 146 -39.80 -0.11 -34.99
N ARG A 147 -39.61 -0.80 -33.86
CA ARG A 147 -38.43 -1.63 -33.56
C ARG A 147 -37.10 -0.86 -33.67
N VAL A 148 -37.11 0.43 -33.37
CA VAL A 148 -35.94 1.30 -33.45
C VAL A 148 -35.33 1.53 -32.08
N TYR A 149 -34.01 1.56 -32.00
CA TYR A 149 -33.26 2.05 -30.84
C TYR A 149 -32.67 3.42 -31.15
N TYR A 150 -32.69 4.32 -30.18
CA TYR A 150 -32.05 5.63 -30.25
C TYR A 150 -31.12 5.82 -29.07
N ASN A 151 -29.86 6.16 -29.34
CA ASN A 151 -28.88 6.49 -28.31
C ASN A 151 -28.77 8.02 -28.22
N ALA A 152 -29.35 8.61 -27.18
CA ALA A 152 -29.38 10.07 -27.02
C ALA A 152 -28.00 10.71 -26.84
N LYS A 153 -27.01 9.98 -26.29
CA LYS A 153 -25.65 10.51 -26.14
C LYS A 153 -24.92 10.62 -27.48
N SER A 154 -25.20 9.70 -28.40
CA SER A 154 -24.50 9.62 -29.69
C SER A 154 -25.30 10.17 -30.88
N GLY A 155 -26.60 10.40 -30.70
CA GLY A 155 -27.54 10.81 -31.75
C GLY A 155 -27.88 9.72 -32.78
N TYR A 156 -27.40 8.48 -32.59
CA TYR A 156 -27.61 7.40 -33.56
C TYR A 156 -28.91 6.63 -33.34
N TYR A 157 -29.58 6.34 -34.45
CA TYR A 157 -30.68 5.41 -34.58
C TYR A 157 -30.18 4.05 -35.09
N TYR A 158 -30.70 2.97 -34.52
CA TYR A 158 -30.47 1.60 -34.93
C TYR A 158 -31.80 0.94 -35.27
N TYR A 159 -31.94 0.40 -36.47
CA TYR A 159 -33.21 -0.09 -37.00
C TYR A 159 -33.03 -1.31 -37.91
N PRO A 160 -34.04 -2.19 -38.05
CA PRO A 160 -33.93 -3.36 -38.91
C PRO A 160 -33.92 -2.96 -40.39
N GLY A 161 -32.90 -3.39 -41.12
CA GLY A 161 -32.89 -3.40 -42.59
C GLY A 161 -33.29 -4.77 -43.13
N ARG A 162 -33.22 -4.95 -44.47
CA ARG A 162 -33.61 -6.21 -45.13
C ARG A 162 -32.83 -7.43 -44.65
N LYS A 163 -31.50 -7.29 -44.48
CA LYS A 163 -30.59 -8.39 -44.08
C LYS A 163 -29.82 -8.11 -42.79
N SER A 164 -29.77 -6.86 -42.34
CA SER A 164 -28.96 -6.44 -41.19
C SER A 164 -29.51 -5.19 -40.54
N TRP A 165 -29.18 -5.01 -39.26
CA TRP A 165 -29.44 -3.77 -38.55
C TRP A 165 -28.63 -2.63 -39.17
N LYS A 166 -29.27 -1.49 -39.34
CA LYS A 166 -28.69 -0.28 -39.91
C LYS A 166 -28.51 0.77 -38.82
N ARG A 167 -27.50 1.64 -38.99
CA ARG A 167 -27.19 2.74 -38.09
C ARG A 167 -27.19 4.06 -38.86
N THR A 168 -27.80 5.10 -38.31
CA THR A 168 -27.86 6.43 -38.96
C THR A 168 -28.00 7.56 -37.92
N LYS A 169 -27.54 8.78 -38.24
CA LYS A 169 -27.75 9.97 -37.39
C LYS A 169 -29.12 10.63 -37.57
N ARG A 170 -29.89 10.24 -38.58
CA ARG A 170 -31.20 10.85 -38.91
C ARG A 170 -32.27 9.77 -38.88
N VAL A 171 -33.47 10.10 -38.39
CA VAL A 171 -34.61 9.17 -38.45
C VAL A 171 -34.74 8.61 -39.87
N PRO A 172 -34.76 7.28 -40.06
CA PRO A 172 -34.81 6.68 -41.40
C PRO A 172 -36.06 7.15 -42.16
N LYS A 173 -35.95 7.35 -43.48
CA LYS A 173 -37.00 8.01 -44.30
C LYS A 173 -38.39 7.37 -44.13
N ASN A 174 -38.46 6.05 -44.02
CA ASN A 174 -39.72 5.29 -43.96
C ASN A 174 -40.16 4.97 -42.52
N TYR A 175 -39.51 5.57 -41.52
CA TYR A 175 -39.80 5.31 -40.11
C TYR A 175 -40.50 6.52 -39.49
N ARG A 176 -41.60 6.26 -38.79
CA ARG A 176 -42.32 7.24 -37.98
C ARG A 176 -42.14 6.85 -36.52
N LEU A 177 -41.39 7.65 -35.77
CA LEU A 177 -41.11 7.39 -34.36
C LEU A 177 -42.10 8.14 -33.48
N ASN A 178 -42.85 7.41 -32.65
CA ASN A 178 -43.75 8.01 -31.67
C ASN A 178 -43.03 8.17 -30.33
N HIS A 179 -42.76 9.41 -29.92
CA HIS A 179 -42.15 9.71 -28.62
C HIS A 179 -42.93 9.18 -27.41
N LYS A 180 -44.26 8.99 -27.51
CA LYS A 180 -45.09 8.46 -26.42
C LYS A 180 -44.91 6.96 -26.20
N GLU A 181 -44.37 6.26 -27.19
CA GLU A 181 -44.07 4.81 -27.12
C GLU A 181 -42.63 4.53 -26.71
N ARG A 182 -41.79 5.57 -26.55
CA ARG A 182 -40.37 5.35 -26.24
C ARG A 182 -40.22 4.78 -24.83
N VAL A 183 -39.42 3.73 -24.69
CA VAL A 183 -39.06 3.13 -23.40
C VAL A 183 -37.55 3.21 -23.22
N LYS A 184 -37.09 3.60 -22.03
CA LYS A 184 -35.66 3.54 -21.69
C LYS A 184 -35.25 2.10 -21.43
N VAL A 185 -34.22 1.62 -22.12
CA VAL A 185 -33.66 0.26 -21.97
C VAL A 185 -32.16 0.32 -21.72
N LYS A 186 -31.65 -0.60 -20.90
CA LYS A 186 -30.23 -0.77 -20.63
C LYS A 186 -29.68 -1.93 -21.44
N VAL A 187 -28.67 -1.67 -22.26
CA VAL A 187 -28.01 -2.69 -23.09
C VAL A 187 -26.53 -2.82 -22.73
N LYS A 188 -25.98 -4.02 -22.88
CA LYS A 188 -24.56 -4.30 -22.57
C LYS A 188 -23.60 -3.82 -23.66
N SER A 189 -24.10 -3.52 -24.86
CA SER A 189 -23.27 -3.14 -26.01
C SER A 189 -23.50 -1.67 -26.40
N ARG A 190 -22.40 -0.94 -26.61
CA ARG A 190 -22.40 0.46 -27.03
C ARG A 190 -22.90 0.71 -28.44
N ASP A 191 -22.78 -0.27 -29.33
CA ASP A 191 -23.06 -0.08 -30.77
C ASP A 191 -24.02 -1.12 -31.33
N LYS A 192 -24.45 -2.08 -30.51
CA LYS A 192 -25.34 -3.16 -30.92
C LYS A 192 -26.48 -3.33 -29.91
N PRO A 193 -27.36 -2.32 -29.74
CA PRO A 193 -28.49 -2.41 -28.81
C PRO A 193 -29.46 -3.54 -29.15
N TYR A 194 -29.47 -3.96 -30.41
CA TYR A 194 -30.31 -5.02 -30.95
C TYR A 194 -29.86 -6.44 -30.58
N LEU A 195 -28.73 -6.65 -29.90
CA LEU A 195 -28.37 -7.98 -29.39
C LEU A 195 -29.41 -8.53 -28.41
N ASN A 196 -30.15 -7.64 -27.73
CA ASN A 196 -31.27 -8.00 -26.85
C ASN A 196 -32.64 -7.73 -27.51
N HIS A 197 -32.70 -7.65 -28.84
CA HIS A 197 -33.94 -7.23 -29.52
C HIS A 197 -35.12 -8.15 -29.26
N SER A 198 -34.90 -9.46 -29.28
CA SER A 198 -35.94 -10.46 -28.97
C SER A 198 -36.55 -10.22 -27.59
N VAL A 199 -35.71 -10.02 -26.57
CA VAL A 199 -36.11 -9.75 -25.18
C VAL A 199 -36.89 -8.44 -25.09
N HIS A 200 -36.41 -7.35 -25.71
CA HIS A 200 -37.11 -6.07 -25.68
C HIS A 200 -38.45 -6.13 -26.42
N ARG A 201 -38.54 -6.89 -27.51
CA ARG A 201 -39.78 -7.09 -28.27
C ARG A 201 -40.82 -7.86 -27.45
N ALA A 202 -40.39 -8.91 -26.74
CA ALA A 202 -41.27 -9.66 -25.86
C ALA A 202 -41.76 -8.82 -24.67
N ARG A 203 -40.88 -7.98 -24.10
CA ARG A 203 -41.19 -7.17 -22.92
C ARG A 203 -42.02 -5.93 -23.21
N TYR A 204 -41.78 -5.27 -24.34
CA TYR A 204 -42.39 -3.99 -24.68
C TYR A 204 -43.24 -4.17 -25.94
N VAL A 205 -44.53 -4.44 -25.74
CA VAL A 205 -45.52 -4.49 -26.81
C VAL A 205 -45.88 -3.06 -27.25
N PRO A 206 -46.09 -2.81 -28.56
CA PRO A 206 -46.65 -1.56 -29.03
C PRO A 206 -48.01 -1.29 -28.37
N ARG A 207 -48.27 -0.03 -27.99
CA ARG A 207 -49.59 0.35 -27.49
C ARG A 207 -50.58 0.30 -28.67
N ASN A 208 -51.45 -0.71 -28.69
CA ASN A 208 -52.33 -1.04 -29.83
C ASN A 208 -53.42 0.00 -30.18
N ASN A 209 -53.50 1.15 -29.50
CA ASN A 209 -54.52 2.18 -29.77
C ASN A 209 -53.90 3.54 -30.14
N TYR A 210 -53.11 3.58 -31.21
CA TYR A 210 -52.66 4.85 -31.78
C TYR A 210 -53.15 5.06 -33.21
N ASN A 211 -54.07 6.00 -33.34
CA ASN A 211 -54.60 6.48 -34.61
C ASN A 211 -53.46 6.92 -35.53
N LYS A 212 -53.29 6.20 -36.65
CA LYS A 212 -52.23 6.36 -37.67
C LYS A 212 -52.13 7.80 -38.23
N ASN A 213 -53.12 8.65 -37.96
CA ASN A 213 -53.25 10.01 -38.46
C ASN A 213 -52.67 11.10 -37.54
N LYS A 214 -52.30 10.81 -36.27
CA LYS A 214 -51.70 11.82 -35.37
C LYS A 214 -50.17 11.81 -35.43
N VAL A 215 -49.61 11.95 -36.62
CA VAL A 215 -48.16 11.84 -36.84
C VAL A 215 -47.48 13.20 -36.69
N ILE A 216 -46.50 13.30 -35.80
CA ILE A 216 -45.61 14.46 -35.75
C ILE A 216 -44.70 14.44 -36.98
N LYS A 217 -44.76 15.48 -37.81
CA LYS A 217 -43.90 15.62 -39.00
C LYS A 217 -42.42 15.54 -38.60
N ARG A 218 -41.60 14.90 -39.44
CA ARG A 218 -40.16 14.65 -39.24
C ARG A 218 -39.35 15.89 -38.82
N SER A 219 -39.73 17.06 -39.32
CA SER A 219 -39.13 18.35 -38.97
C SER A 219 -39.34 18.73 -37.50
N VAL A 220 -40.55 18.50 -36.98
CA VAL A 220 -40.93 18.83 -35.60
C VAL A 220 -40.25 17.90 -34.60
N PHE A 221 -40.10 16.62 -34.94
CA PHE A 221 -39.39 15.66 -34.09
C PHE A 221 -37.90 16.02 -33.96
N ASN A 222 -37.23 16.32 -35.08
CA ASN A 222 -35.82 16.72 -35.07
C ASN A 222 -35.59 18.04 -34.32
N ARG A 223 -36.55 18.98 -34.34
CA ARG A 223 -36.47 20.23 -33.57
C ARG A 223 -36.55 19.96 -32.06
N LYS A 224 -37.56 19.21 -31.61
CA LYS A 224 -37.71 18.87 -30.18
C LYS A 224 -36.50 18.13 -29.62
N VAL A 225 -35.86 17.26 -30.40
CA VAL A 225 -34.62 16.59 -29.98
C VAL A 225 -33.49 17.59 -29.74
N LYS A 226 -33.31 18.58 -30.62
CA LYS A 226 -32.32 19.65 -30.43
C LYS A 226 -32.60 20.54 -29.22
N ASP A 227 -33.87 20.78 -28.91
CA ASP A 227 -34.24 21.61 -27.75
C ASP A 227 -33.89 20.89 -26.43
N TYR A 228 -34.06 19.57 -26.37
CA TYR A 228 -33.58 18.75 -25.24
C TYR A 228 -32.05 18.71 -25.12
N GLU A 229 -31.30 18.85 -26.22
CA GLU A 229 -29.83 18.95 -26.20
C GLU A 229 -29.35 20.28 -25.61
N LYS A 230 -30.18 21.34 -25.67
CA LYS A 230 -29.86 22.68 -25.15
C LYS A 230 -30.35 22.93 -23.72
N GLY A 231 -31.47 22.34 -23.31
CA GLY A 231 -32.07 22.57 -21.98
C GLY A 231 -31.66 21.57 -20.88
N GLY A 232 -30.67 20.72 -21.14
CA GLY A 232 -30.18 19.69 -20.20
C GLY A 232 -28.71 19.84 -19.81
N MET A 233 -28.14 21.04 -20.01
CA MET A 233 -26.86 21.46 -19.44
C MET A 233 -27.09 22.18 -18.12
#